data_AF-A0A7M2QNJ8-F1
#
_entry.id   AF-A0A7M2QNJ8-F1
#
_cell.length_a   1.000
_cell.length_b   1.000
_cell.length_c   1.000
_cell.angle_alpha   90.00
_cell.angle_beta   90.00
_cell.angle_gamma   90.00
#
_symmetry.space_group_name_H-M   'P 1'
#
loop_
_entity.id
_entity.type
_entity.pdbx_description
1 polymer ?
#
loop_
_entity_poly.entity_id
_entity_poly.type
_entity_poly.pdbx_seq_one_letter_code
_entity_poly.pdbx_strand_id
1 'polypeptide(L)'
;MNNLHEYQARLADIAKRSKAVLGWASAAQFKDGVFIADDNARAASIFEAAAKDPIFEGVHESVTGQIATAWAGALADFSAKHKTLPRPEVLASCHQTLENCLLESGRKDMGKTTQAMLESVSKDMMSVSDGVMRLPLFLAMILPAQLGAATSDACTFIPVTRDQSDIYEIINVAGSSFGSYAAGDTLDMQSVGVYSQLRRRYVLVASADGSAKTFSFKMADFEGQAVPIRKGRSNIYVNRIKSTVDNGSGTLLHTFVNAAGKQITVTGSLNYNTGVIDLSFSEAPDQGTEISIEAEINIEAAPELIPLINHEMAKYTLFPSQYVIAAEHTVQAAYEAQREFGIDLGSLQFRTLKDYLAHEQDMLRLRIMVWRTLHSDSFDIALPGNQDFNVWATIIKGKFQTVYRDIIERVKSSGAQGMFAGADAASFFKQLPQSFFQAAEDYTQTPYVHYIGTLWNNVKVFEVPVGVCENLSAEGMDFTSMDVLCYVRDENPGKAGFVTGDAVPAVPFQHPTTSGLVNRTTLWGSAVNDMHPRNGADYFTKVTLTMAKDGGINFLTGDTISSGKSE
;
A
#
# COMPACT_ATOMS: atom_id res chain seq x y z
N MET A 1 -13.76 -21.81 -0.64
CA MET A 1 -13.96 -21.80 0.83
C MET A 1 -12.66 -21.98 1.62
N ASN A 2 -11.75 -22.92 1.27
CA ASN A 2 -10.46 -23.07 1.99
C ASN A 2 -9.59 -21.81 2.01
N ASN A 3 -9.50 -21.10 0.88
CA ASN A 3 -8.63 -19.94 0.75
C ASN A 3 -9.06 -18.76 1.67
N LEU A 4 -10.37 -18.55 1.91
CA LEU A 4 -10.86 -17.48 2.80
C LEU A 4 -10.40 -17.71 4.25
N HIS A 5 -10.37 -18.97 4.68
CA HIS A 5 -9.88 -19.36 5.99
C HIS A 5 -8.38 -19.08 6.11
N GLU A 6 -7.60 -19.33 5.05
CA GLU A 6 -6.16 -19.02 5.01
C GLU A 6 -5.88 -17.51 5.07
N TYR A 7 -6.65 -16.68 4.36
CA TYR A 7 -6.51 -15.22 4.45
C TYR A 7 -6.85 -14.68 5.84
N GLN A 8 -7.97 -15.12 6.42
CA GLN A 8 -8.36 -14.72 7.78
C GLN A 8 -7.36 -15.22 8.82
N ALA A 9 -6.84 -16.45 8.66
CA ALA A 9 -5.78 -16.98 9.51
C ALA A 9 -4.51 -16.12 9.41
N ARG A 10 -4.15 -15.64 8.22
CA ARG A 10 -2.98 -14.76 8.03
C ARG A 10 -3.15 -13.39 8.70
N LEU A 11 -4.31 -12.75 8.55
CA LEU A 11 -4.59 -11.49 9.26
C LEU A 11 -4.58 -11.69 10.78
N ALA A 12 -5.16 -12.78 11.26
CA ALA A 12 -5.12 -13.14 12.68
C ALA A 12 -3.69 -13.41 13.17
N ASP A 13 -2.85 -14.05 12.36
CA ASP A 13 -1.45 -14.30 12.68
C ASP A 13 -0.63 -13.00 12.74
N ILE A 14 -0.80 -12.09 11.77
CA ILE A 14 -0.18 -10.75 11.80
C ILE A 14 -0.56 -10.00 13.09
N ALA A 15 -1.86 -9.98 13.43
CA ALA A 15 -2.35 -9.32 14.63
C ALA A 15 -1.79 -9.98 15.91
N LYS A 16 -1.73 -11.31 15.96
CA LYS A 16 -1.19 -12.07 17.09
C LYS A 16 0.30 -11.77 17.30
N ARG A 17 1.11 -11.85 16.24
CA ARG A 17 2.56 -11.59 16.28
C ARG A 17 2.88 -10.15 16.64
N SER A 18 2.17 -9.19 16.04
CA SER A 18 2.34 -7.78 16.38
C SER A 18 1.98 -7.51 17.84
N LYS A 19 0.88 -8.08 18.35
CA LYS A 19 0.48 -7.93 19.75
C LYS A 19 1.50 -8.55 20.72
N ALA A 20 2.12 -9.66 20.36
CA ALA A 20 3.19 -10.28 21.14
C ALA A 20 4.36 -9.29 21.30
N VAL A 21 4.89 -8.78 20.17
CA VAL A 21 5.97 -7.77 20.18
C VAL A 21 5.61 -6.54 20.98
N LEU A 22 4.42 -5.96 20.77
CA LEU A 22 3.98 -4.79 21.53
C LEU A 22 3.85 -5.07 23.04
N GLY A 23 3.50 -6.30 23.42
CA GLY A 23 3.37 -6.71 24.81
C GLY A 23 4.67 -6.55 25.60
N TRP A 24 5.78 -7.03 25.06
CA TRP A 24 7.07 -6.97 25.76
C TRP A 24 7.95 -5.79 25.34
N ALA A 25 7.84 -5.28 24.11
CA ALA A 25 8.67 -4.17 23.64
C ALA A 25 8.07 -2.78 23.93
N SER A 26 6.74 -2.65 24.06
CA SER A 26 6.09 -1.36 24.32
C SER A 26 5.39 -1.33 25.68
N ALA A 27 4.41 -2.21 25.92
CA ALA A 27 3.59 -2.14 27.13
C ALA A 27 4.41 -2.36 28.41
N ALA A 28 5.43 -3.21 28.35
CA ALA A 28 6.34 -3.46 29.48
C ALA A 28 7.18 -2.24 29.91
N GLN A 29 7.25 -1.18 29.10
CA GLN A 29 7.92 0.07 29.45
C GLN A 29 7.09 0.97 30.38
N PHE A 30 5.82 0.62 30.60
CA PHE A 30 4.87 1.39 31.41
C PHE A 30 4.41 0.58 32.62
N LYS A 31 4.26 1.27 33.75
CA LYS A 31 3.66 0.72 34.97
C LYS A 31 2.52 1.65 35.40
N ASP A 32 1.31 1.11 35.55
CA ASP A 32 0.11 1.88 35.90
C ASP A 32 -0.16 3.08 34.96
N GLY A 33 0.22 2.97 33.68
CA GLY A 33 0.08 4.03 32.68
C GLY A 33 1.18 5.10 32.69
N VAL A 34 2.19 4.97 33.57
CA VAL A 34 3.33 5.89 33.67
C VAL A 34 4.60 5.23 33.11
N PHE A 35 5.36 5.98 32.32
CA PHE A 35 6.64 5.52 31.77
C PHE A 35 7.67 5.29 32.88
N ILE A 36 8.37 4.15 32.85
CA ILE A 36 9.37 3.81 33.87
C ILE A 36 10.65 4.62 33.64
N ALA A 37 10.89 5.59 34.52
CA ALA A 37 12.05 6.49 34.45
C ALA A 37 13.39 5.81 34.82
N ASP A 38 13.37 4.81 35.69
CA ASP A 38 14.60 4.05 36.04
C ASP A 38 14.92 3.01 34.96
N ASP A 39 16.08 3.14 34.33
CA ASP A 39 16.51 2.30 33.22
C ASP A 39 16.65 0.82 33.64
N ASN A 40 17.10 0.55 34.87
CA ASN A 40 17.27 -0.81 35.37
C ASN A 40 15.91 -1.47 35.64
N ALA A 41 14.99 -0.78 36.31
CA ALA A 41 13.62 -1.25 36.50
C ALA A 41 12.88 -1.43 35.17
N ARG A 42 13.14 -0.57 34.17
CA ARG A 42 12.56 -0.68 32.83
C ARG A 42 13.07 -1.92 32.10
N ALA A 43 14.39 -2.15 32.10
CA ALA A 43 14.99 -3.34 31.50
C ALA A 43 14.50 -4.64 32.16
N ALA A 44 14.35 -4.67 33.48
CA ALA A 44 13.81 -5.82 34.20
C ALA A 44 12.35 -6.11 33.82
N SER A 45 11.50 -5.08 33.74
CA SER A 45 10.10 -5.20 33.32
C SER A 45 9.96 -5.73 31.88
N ILE A 46 10.79 -5.22 30.95
CA ILE A 46 10.86 -5.70 29.56
C ILE A 46 11.26 -7.18 29.52
N PHE A 47 12.28 -7.56 30.28
CA PHE A 47 12.74 -8.94 30.35
C PHE A 47 11.68 -9.89 30.92
N GLU A 48 11.01 -9.52 32.01
CA GLU A 48 9.93 -10.32 32.61
C GLU A 48 8.75 -10.53 31.65
N ALA A 49 8.47 -9.55 30.80
CA ALA A 49 7.45 -9.66 29.77
C ALA A 49 7.91 -10.55 28.61
N ALA A 50 9.15 -10.39 28.13
CA ALA A 50 9.72 -11.18 27.05
C ALA A 50 9.87 -12.66 27.44
N ALA A 51 10.26 -12.97 28.68
CA ALA A 51 10.39 -14.34 29.18
C ALA A 51 9.06 -15.13 29.20
N LYS A 52 7.91 -14.44 29.14
CA LYS A 52 6.57 -15.06 29.06
C LYS A 52 6.14 -15.36 27.63
N ASP A 53 6.85 -14.85 26.63
CA ASP A 53 6.55 -15.07 25.22
C ASP A 53 7.11 -16.44 24.78
N PRO A 54 6.29 -17.32 24.18
CA PRO A 54 6.74 -18.64 23.70
C PRO A 54 7.94 -18.60 22.76
N ILE A 55 8.17 -17.48 22.03
CA ILE A 55 9.30 -17.37 21.11
C ILE A 55 10.67 -17.45 21.82
N PHE A 56 10.74 -17.09 23.10
CA PHE A 56 11.97 -17.13 23.90
C PHE A 56 12.10 -18.41 24.74
N GLU A 57 11.18 -19.38 24.59
CA GLU A 57 11.28 -20.66 25.30
C GLU A 57 12.55 -21.42 24.89
N GLY A 58 13.43 -21.71 25.85
CA GLY A 58 14.71 -22.38 25.60
C GLY A 58 15.86 -21.46 25.15
N VAL A 59 15.63 -20.14 25.06
CA VAL A 59 16.68 -19.14 24.80
C VAL A 59 17.32 -18.69 26.12
N HIS A 60 18.64 -18.48 26.13
CA HIS A 60 19.36 -18.03 27.32
C HIS A 60 18.90 -16.62 27.76
N GLU A 61 18.72 -16.41 29.08
CA GLU A 61 18.15 -15.17 29.65
C GLU A 61 18.90 -13.89 29.20
N SER A 62 20.23 -13.94 29.12
CA SER A 62 21.02 -12.78 28.68
C SER A 62 20.74 -12.39 27.23
N VAL A 63 20.44 -13.34 26.35
CA VAL A 63 20.13 -13.11 24.94
C VAL A 63 18.73 -12.51 24.80
N THR A 64 17.76 -13.06 25.55
CA THR A 64 16.39 -12.53 25.62
C THR A 64 16.37 -11.08 26.09
N GLY A 65 17.12 -10.74 27.15
CA GLY A 65 17.23 -9.37 27.65
C GLY A 65 17.81 -8.40 26.62
N GLN A 66 18.87 -8.79 25.90
CA GLN A 66 19.48 -7.96 24.85
C GLN A 66 18.54 -7.69 23.68
N ILE A 67 17.85 -8.72 23.18
CA ILE A 67 16.91 -8.57 22.06
C ILE A 67 15.73 -7.68 22.47
N ALA A 68 15.13 -7.97 23.62
CA ALA A 68 13.93 -7.30 24.07
C ALA A 68 14.16 -5.80 24.35
N THR A 69 15.27 -5.46 25.01
CA THR A 69 15.63 -4.06 25.31
C THR A 69 15.99 -3.26 24.07
N ALA A 70 16.70 -3.86 23.10
CA ALA A 70 17.04 -3.19 21.84
C ALA A 70 15.79 -2.87 21.00
N TRP A 71 14.85 -3.81 20.91
CA TRP A 71 13.60 -3.59 20.18
C TRP A 71 12.70 -2.57 20.90
N ALA A 72 12.67 -2.59 22.23
CA ALA A 72 11.95 -1.59 23.03
C ALA A 72 12.47 -0.17 22.80
N GLY A 73 13.80 0.01 22.75
CA GLY A 73 14.43 1.29 22.42
C GLY A 73 14.08 1.77 21.01
N ALA A 74 14.20 0.89 20.01
CA ALA A 74 13.88 1.24 18.63
C ALA A 74 12.41 1.63 18.42
N LEU A 75 11.47 0.99 19.14
CA LEU A 75 10.06 1.40 19.12
C LEU A 75 9.84 2.78 19.72
N ALA A 76 10.52 3.08 20.82
CA ALA A 76 10.43 4.37 21.48
C ALA A 76 10.95 5.49 20.57
N ASP A 77 12.13 5.28 19.97
CA ASP A 77 12.75 6.23 19.03
C ASP A 77 11.89 6.47 17.80
N PHE A 78 11.35 5.40 17.20
CA PHE A 78 10.45 5.51 16.05
C PHE A 78 9.17 6.30 16.40
N SER A 79 8.57 5.99 17.55
CA SER A 79 7.35 6.66 18.01
C SER A 79 7.59 8.13 18.32
N ALA A 80 8.78 8.47 18.85
CA ALA A 80 9.19 9.85 19.09
C ALA A 80 9.36 10.63 17.78
N LYS A 81 9.97 10.02 16.76
CA LYS A 81 10.27 10.64 15.47
C LYS A 81 9.04 10.80 14.57
N HIS A 82 8.19 9.77 14.48
CA HIS A 82 7.05 9.74 13.55
C HIS A 82 5.70 10.07 14.22
N LYS A 83 5.67 10.23 15.56
CA LYS A 83 4.47 10.47 16.37
C LYS A 83 3.37 9.40 16.21
N THR A 84 3.75 8.23 15.70
CA THR A 84 2.87 7.08 15.46
C THR A 84 3.61 5.80 15.80
N LEU A 85 2.89 4.80 16.31
CA LEU A 85 3.44 3.45 16.47
C LEU A 85 3.74 2.84 15.08
N PRO A 86 4.75 1.95 14.98
CA PRO A 86 4.97 1.17 13.77
C PRO A 86 3.74 0.33 13.42
N ARG A 87 3.58 0.08 12.12
CA ARG A 87 2.46 -0.71 11.62
C ARG A 87 2.57 -2.17 12.10
N PRO A 88 1.43 -2.85 12.36
CA PRO A 88 1.43 -4.24 12.83
C PRO A 88 2.17 -5.22 11.92
N GLU A 89 2.09 -5.00 10.61
CA GLU A 89 2.76 -5.80 9.58
C GLU A 89 4.29 -5.84 9.74
N VAL A 90 4.91 -4.70 10.07
CA VAL A 90 6.36 -4.59 10.27
C VAL A 90 6.77 -5.41 11.48
N LEU A 91 6.02 -5.28 12.58
CA LEU A 91 6.27 -6.00 13.83
C LEU A 91 6.06 -7.50 13.64
N ALA A 92 5.03 -7.91 12.91
CA ALA A 92 4.75 -9.32 12.61
C ALA A 92 5.83 -9.94 11.71
N SER A 93 6.31 -9.20 10.71
CA SER A 93 7.43 -9.64 9.86
C SER A 93 8.69 -9.83 10.69
N CYS A 94 9.06 -8.86 11.54
CA CYS A 94 10.22 -8.97 12.43
C CYS A 94 10.11 -10.15 13.41
N HIS A 95 8.93 -10.37 13.98
CA HIS A 95 8.65 -11.52 14.86
C HIS A 95 8.83 -12.86 14.13
N GLN A 96 8.32 -12.97 12.89
CA GLN A 96 8.53 -14.17 12.07
C GLN A 96 10.01 -14.39 11.76
N THR A 97 10.75 -13.33 11.41
CA THR A 97 12.18 -13.41 11.13
C THR A 97 12.96 -13.87 12.37
N LEU A 98 12.60 -13.37 13.56
CA LEU A 98 13.18 -13.82 14.84
C LEU A 98 12.88 -15.31 15.09
N GLU A 99 11.63 -15.75 14.89
CA GLU A 99 11.21 -17.14 15.06
C GLU A 99 11.98 -18.07 14.10
N ASN A 100 12.12 -17.68 12.82
CA ASN A 100 12.85 -18.45 11.82
C ASN A 100 14.30 -18.71 12.27
N CYS A 101 14.97 -17.70 12.84
CA CYS A 101 16.34 -17.83 13.33
C CYS A 101 16.45 -18.70 14.60
N LEU A 102 15.52 -18.52 15.55
CA LEU A 102 15.54 -19.28 16.80
C LEU A 102 15.22 -20.76 16.57
N LEU A 103 14.28 -21.08 15.68
CA LEU A 103 13.97 -22.46 15.29
C LEU A 103 15.14 -23.16 14.58
N GLU A 104 15.93 -22.45 13.78
CA GLU A 104 17.14 -22.99 13.15
C GLU A 104 18.21 -23.36 14.17
N SER A 105 18.35 -22.56 15.23
CA SER A 105 19.31 -22.84 16.31
C SER A 105 18.95 -24.07 17.16
N GLY A 106 17.70 -24.54 17.09
CA GLY A 106 17.18 -25.68 17.87
C GLY A 106 17.00 -27.01 17.11
N ARG A 107 17.16 -27.06 15.78
CA ARG A 107 16.89 -28.29 14.98
C ARG A 107 18.04 -29.30 15.02
N LYS A 108 17.78 -30.48 15.61
CA LYS A 108 18.71 -31.64 15.66
C LYS A 108 18.70 -32.56 14.41
N ASP A 109 17.75 -32.39 13.49
CA ASP A 109 17.56 -33.26 12.31
C ASP A 109 17.74 -32.49 10.99
N MET A 110 18.95 -31.95 10.75
CA MET A 110 19.36 -31.49 9.43
C MET A 110 20.41 -32.44 8.85
N GLY A 111 20.45 -32.62 7.53
CA GLY A 111 21.46 -33.47 6.88
C GLY A 111 22.87 -33.05 7.29
N LYS A 112 23.78 -34.03 7.43
CA LYS A 112 25.13 -33.86 8.03
C LYS A 112 25.93 -32.66 7.52
N THR A 113 25.70 -32.18 6.29
CA THR A 113 26.34 -30.99 5.73
C THR A 113 25.77 -29.70 6.33
N THR A 114 24.45 -29.54 6.40
CA THR A 114 23.78 -28.37 6.98
C THR A 114 23.84 -28.38 8.51
N GLN A 115 23.94 -29.56 9.11
CA GLN A 115 24.18 -29.76 10.53
C GLN A 115 25.63 -29.39 10.90
N ALA A 116 26.64 -29.78 10.11
CA ALA A 116 28.03 -29.33 10.34
C ALA A 116 28.25 -27.82 10.09
N MET A 117 27.42 -27.20 9.24
CA MET A 117 27.48 -25.76 8.92
C MET A 117 26.92 -24.85 10.03
N LEU A 118 26.11 -25.39 10.94
CA LEU A 118 25.53 -24.66 12.09
C LEU A 118 25.85 -25.29 13.46
N GLU A 119 26.29 -26.55 13.54
CA GLU A 119 26.89 -27.11 14.78
C GLU A 119 28.27 -26.49 15.07
N SER A 120 28.99 -26.01 14.05
CA SER A 120 30.13 -25.11 14.27
C SER A 120 29.71 -23.76 14.87
N VAL A 121 28.42 -23.42 14.79
CA VAL A 121 27.81 -22.24 15.42
C VAL A 121 27.20 -22.59 16.80
N SER A 122 26.75 -23.81 17.07
CA SER A 122 26.09 -24.14 18.36
C SER A 122 26.99 -24.83 19.38
N LYS A 123 28.01 -25.59 18.97
CA LYS A 123 28.95 -26.25 19.90
C LYS A 123 30.21 -25.45 20.18
N ASP A 124 30.74 -24.74 19.17
CA ASP A 124 31.92 -23.90 19.34
C ASP A 124 31.60 -22.45 19.74
N MET A 125 30.37 -21.94 19.54
CA MET A 125 29.95 -20.64 20.12
C MET A 125 29.39 -20.72 21.54
N MET A 126 29.39 -21.90 22.17
CA MET A 126 29.05 -22.02 23.61
C MET A 126 30.31 -22.26 24.46
N SER A 127 31.51 -22.21 23.88
CA SER A 127 32.77 -22.27 24.61
C SER A 127 33.28 -20.87 24.97
N VAL A 128 33.48 -20.64 26.27
CA VAL A 128 33.62 -19.33 26.92
C VAL A 128 35.03 -18.74 26.74
N SER A 129 35.61 -18.70 25.53
CA SER A 129 36.98 -18.18 25.44
C SER A 129 37.46 -17.29 24.30
N ASP A 130 36.80 -17.04 23.15
CA ASP A 130 37.32 -15.97 22.24
C ASP A 130 36.43 -15.49 21.06
N GLY A 131 35.09 -15.64 21.08
CA GLY A 131 34.30 -15.19 19.90
C GLY A 131 32.77 -15.13 19.99
N VAL A 132 32.20 -15.13 21.19
CA VAL A 132 30.81 -15.62 21.42
C VAL A 132 29.69 -14.55 21.36
N MET A 133 29.98 -13.28 21.14
CA MET A 133 28.97 -12.21 21.26
C MET A 133 28.48 -11.64 19.92
N ARG A 134 28.04 -12.45 18.95
CA ARG A 134 27.60 -11.90 17.65
C ARG A 134 26.15 -12.19 17.28
N LEU A 135 25.68 -13.44 17.32
CA LEU A 135 24.29 -13.78 16.90
C LEU A 135 23.18 -13.00 17.67
N PRO A 136 23.20 -12.91 19.02
CA PRO A 136 22.22 -12.11 19.78
C PRO A 136 22.11 -10.66 19.34
N LEU A 137 23.24 -10.04 19.02
CA LEU A 137 23.30 -8.66 18.53
C LEU A 137 22.62 -8.52 17.17
N PHE A 138 22.67 -9.51 16.27
CA PHE A 138 21.93 -9.44 15.00
C PHE A 138 20.43 -9.54 15.21
N LEU A 139 20.00 -10.47 16.06
CA LEU A 139 18.58 -10.63 16.38
C LEU A 139 18.01 -9.35 17.02
N ALA A 140 18.81 -8.72 17.90
CA ALA A 140 18.49 -7.42 18.48
C ALA A 140 18.41 -6.28 17.43
N MET A 141 19.09 -6.41 16.30
CA MET A 141 19.12 -5.40 15.25
C MET A 141 18.08 -5.57 14.13
N ILE A 142 17.28 -6.65 14.12
CA ILE A 142 16.25 -6.89 13.10
C ILE A 142 15.25 -5.73 13.04
N LEU A 143 14.59 -5.45 14.18
CA LEU A 143 13.59 -4.39 14.24
C LEU A 143 14.18 -2.99 13.99
N PRO A 144 15.31 -2.58 14.61
CA PRO A 144 15.95 -1.31 14.30
C PRO A 144 16.25 -1.12 12.81
N ALA A 145 16.73 -2.15 12.12
CA ALA A 145 17.06 -2.06 10.69
C ALA A 145 15.81 -1.83 9.82
N GLN A 146 14.71 -2.54 10.10
CA GLN A 146 13.47 -2.38 9.33
C GLN A 146 12.76 -1.05 9.61
N LEU A 147 12.80 -0.56 10.85
CA LEU A 147 12.26 0.76 11.21
C LEU A 147 13.12 1.92 10.70
N GLY A 148 14.42 1.70 10.57
CA GLY A 148 15.37 2.69 10.05
C GLY A 148 15.36 2.83 8.52
N ALA A 149 14.83 1.85 7.79
CA ALA A 149 14.76 1.89 6.33
C ALA A 149 13.79 2.98 5.85
N ALA A 150 14.27 3.94 5.07
CA ALA A 150 13.47 5.08 4.63
C ALA A 150 12.36 4.67 3.66
N THR A 151 12.57 3.63 2.84
CA THR A 151 11.54 3.10 1.93
C THR A 151 10.45 2.28 2.61
N SER A 152 10.60 1.95 3.90
CA SER A 152 9.67 1.08 4.63
C SER A 152 8.22 1.61 4.65
N ASP A 153 8.01 2.93 4.58
CA ASP A 153 6.67 3.52 4.62
C ASP A 153 5.85 3.23 3.35
N ALA A 154 6.52 3.11 2.20
CA ALA A 154 5.91 2.78 0.91
C ALA A 154 5.69 1.27 0.73
N CYS A 155 6.36 0.44 1.53
CA CYS A 155 6.29 -1.02 1.44
C CYS A 155 5.21 -1.62 2.34
N THR A 156 4.65 -2.74 1.89
CA THR A 156 3.83 -3.63 2.71
C THR A 156 4.68 -4.78 3.20
N PHE A 157 4.76 -4.94 4.52
CA PHE A 157 5.56 -6.00 5.14
C PHE A 157 4.73 -7.27 5.25
N ILE A 158 5.28 -8.39 4.78
CA ILE A 158 4.66 -9.69 4.95
C ILE A 158 5.54 -10.58 5.83
N PRO A 159 4.94 -11.41 6.71
CA PRO A 159 5.64 -12.55 7.29
C PRO A 159 6.03 -13.49 6.15
N VAL A 160 7.32 -13.73 5.97
CA VAL A 160 7.85 -14.60 4.92
C VAL A 160 8.27 -15.92 5.53
N THR A 161 7.67 -17.00 5.04
CA THR A 161 8.15 -18.37 5.22
C THR A 161 9.33 -18.64 4.29
N ARG A 162 10.28 -19.47 4.71
CA ARG A 162 11.64 -19.59 4.12
C ARG A 162 11.73 -19.63 2.59
N ASP A 163 10.87 -20.39 1.93
CA ASP A 163 11.02 -20.71 0.51
C ASP A 163 10.00 -20.02 -0.40
N GLN A 164 8.80 -19.77 0.09
CA GLN A 164 7.70 -19.16 -0.66
C GLN A 164 6.79 -18.41 0.31
N SER A 165 6.30 -17.25 -0.10
CA SER A 165 5.20 -16.57 0.60
C SER A 165 4.10 -16.23 -0.39
N ASP A 166 2.87 -16.51 0.00
CA ASP A 166 1.71 -16.28 -0.83
C ASP A 166 1.02 -14.97 -0.44
N ILE A 167 0.48 -14.23 -1.39
CA ILE A 167 -0.38 -13.07 -1.15
C ILE A 167 -1.77 -13.42 -1.63
N TYR A 168 -2.73 -12.97 -0.84
CA TYR A 168 -4.11 -13.34 -0.96
C TYR A 168 -4.94 -12.07 -1.07
N GLU A 169 -5.61 -11.92 -2.21
CA GLU A 169 -6.51 -10.80 -2.46
C GLU A 169 -7.94 -11.30 -2.58
N ILE A 170 -8.87 -10.63 -1.90
CA ILE A 170 -10.30 -10.90 -2.00
C ILE A 170 -10.92 -9.87 -2.93
N ILE A 171 -11.56 -10.35 -3.99
CA ILE A 171 -12.28 -9.55 -4.97
C ILE A 171 -13.76 -9.89 -4.85
N ASN A 172 -14.60 -8.86 -4.76
CA ASN A 172 -16.04 -9.05 -4.80
C ASN A 172 -16.48 -9.18 -6.26
N VAL A 173 -17.20 -10.25 -6.59
CA VAL A 173 -17.69 -10.52 -7.93
C VAL A 173 -19.19 -10.77 -7.92
N ALA A 174 -19.88 -10.37 -8.97
CA ALA A 174 -21.30 -10.65 -9.16
C ALA A 174 -21.50 -12.17 -9.29
N GLY A 175 -22.30 -12.75 -8.40
CA GLY A 175 -22.59 -14.18 -8.38
C GLY A 175 -23.72 -14.60 -9.33
N SER A 176 -24.54 -13.65 -9.78
CA SER A 176 -25.58 -13.86 -10.78
C SER A 176 -25.62 -12.72 -11.80
N SER A 177 -26.11 -12.99 -13.01
CA SER A 177 -26.38 -11.99 -14.03
C SER A 177 -27.70 -11.27 -13.72
N PHE A 178 -27.62 -10.03 -13.24
CA PHE A 178 -28.80 -9.26 -12.87
C PHE A 178 -28.55 -7.76 -13.06
N GLY A 179 -29.50 -7.07 -13.70
CA GLY A 179 -29.33 -5.65 -14.04
C GLY A 179 -28.11 -5.41 -14.92
N SER A 180 -27.24 -4.49 -14.50
CA SER A 180 -26.10 -4.04 -15.31
C SER A 180 -24.87 -4.95 -15.23
N TYR A 181 -24.88 -6.00 -14.41
CA TYR A 181 -23.72 -6.86 -14.18
C TYR A 181 -23.96 -8.28 -14.68
N ALA A 182 -22.97 -8.84 -15.37
CA ALA A 182 -22.89 -10.25 -15.68
C ALA A 182 -22.31 -11.03 -14.50
N ALA A 183 -22.57 -12.34 -14.44
CA ALA A 183 -21.94 -13.20 -13.45
C ALA A 183 -20.41 -13.21 -13.67
N GLY A 184 -19.65 -12.96 -12.62
CA GLY A 184 -18.19 -12.83 -12.64
C GLY A 184 -17.68 -11.39 -12.72
N ASP A 185 -18.53 -10.40 -13.00
CA ASP A 185 -18.10 -9.00 -13.06
C ASP A 185 -17.64 -8.51 -11.68
N THR A 186 -16.53 -7.78 -11.64
CA THR A 186 -16.01 -7.21 -10.39
C THR A 186 -16.94 -6.13 -9.87
N LEU A 187 -17.42 -6.30 -8.65
CA LEU A 187 -18.27 -5.32 -7.97
C LEU A 187 -17.38 -4.31 -7.24
N ASP A 188 -17.35 -3.09 -7.75
CA ASP A 188 -16.65 -1.95 -7.15
C ASP A 188 -17.64 -0.83 -6.76
N MET A 189 -17.19 0.08 -5.91
CA MET A 189 -18.00 1.24 -5.46
C MET A 189 -18.02 2.39 -6.47
N GLN A 190 -17.32 2.26 -7.59
CA GLN A 190 -17.24 3.29 -8.64
C GLN A 190 -18.21 3.04 -9.79
N SER A 191 -18.73 1.81 -9.91
CA SER A 191 -19.71 1.47 -10.93
C SER A 191 -21.11 1.98 -10.56
N VAL A 192 -21.75 2.64 -11.54
CA VAL A 192 -23.12 3.18 -11.45
C VAL A 192 -24.17 2.10 -11.78
N GLY A 193 -23.71 0.87 -12.04
CA GLY A 193 -24.55 -0.24 -12.44
C GLY A 193 -25.59 -0.58 -11.37
N VAL A 194 -26.76 -1.04 -11.81
CA VAL A 194 -27.83 -1.43 -10.89
C VAL A 194 -27.76 -2.93 -10.65
N TYR A 195 -27.41 -3.34 -9.43
CA TYR A 195 -27.38 -4.75 -9.02
C TYR A 195 -28.48 -5.05 -8.01
N SER A 196 -28.39 -4.53 -6.78
CA SER A 196 -29.31 -4.83 -5.68
C SER A 196 -30.62 -4.04 -5.68
N GLN A 197 -30.68 -2.91 -6.37
CA GLN A 197 -31.87 -2.05 -6.34
C GLN A 197 -32.98 -2.64 -7.24
N LEU A 198 -34.11 -2.97 -6.61
CA LEU A 198 -35.28 -3.55 -7.29
C LEU A 198 -36.15 -2.49 -7.96
N ARG A 199 -36.10 -1.25 -7.47
CA ARG A 199 -36.73 -0.11 -8.14
C ARG A 199 -35.78 0.43 -9.19
N ARG A 200 -36.22 0.38 -10.45
CA ARG A 200 -35.39 0.75 -11.60
C ARG A 200 -36.16 1.67 -12.51
N ARG A 201 -35.42 2.55 -13.19
CA ARG A 201 -35.94 3.45 -14.21
C ARG A 201 -35.36 3.04 -15.56
N TYR A 202 -36.24 2.83 -16.52
CA TYR A 202 -35.90 2.46 -17.89
C TYR A 202 -36.33 3.59 -18.82
N VAL A 203 -35.40 4.04 -19.67
CA VAL A 203 -35.68 5.04 -20.70
C VAL A 203 -36.01 4.30 -21.99
N LEU A 204 -37.16 4.61 -22.60
CA LEU A 204 -37.52 4.03 -23.88
C LEU A 204 -36.72 4.73 -24.99
N VAL A 205 -35.77 4.01 -25.59
CA VAL A 205 -34.85 4.53 -26.61
C VAL A 205 -35.56 4.97 -27.89
N ALA A 206 -36.74 4.43 -28.17
CA ALA A 206 -37.62 4.82 -29.28
C ALA A 206 -38.82 5.66 -28.80
N SER A 207 -38.65 6.53 -27.79
CA SER A 207 -39.74 7.36 -27.29
C SER A 207 -40.02 8.54 -28.23
N ALA A 208 -41.23 8.54 -28.81
CA ALA A 208 -41.80 9.60 -29.63
C ALA A 208 -41.10 9.86 -30.97
N ASP A 209 -41.38 9.00 -31.96
CA ASP A 209 -41.07 9.21 -33.39
C ASP A 209 -42.00 10.23 -34.07
N GLY A 210 -42.98 10.79 -33.34
CA GLY A 210 -44.02 11.68 -33.86
C GLY A 210 -45.15 10.98 -34.64
N SER A 211 -45.14 9.64 -34.74
CA SER A 211 -46.06 8.90 -35.60
C SER A 211 -46.79 7.75 -34.89
N ALA A 212 -46.10 7.04 -34.00
CA ALA A 212 -46.64 5.88 -33.31
C ALA A 212 -47.48 6.27 -32.09
N LYS A 213 -48.66 5.65 -31.97
CA LYS A 213 -49.57 5.82 -30.82
C LYS A 213 -49.41 4.73 -29.76
N THR A 214 -48.69 3.67 -30.05
CA THR A 214 -48.56 2.49 -29.19
C THR A 214 -47.11 2.09 -29.02
N PHE A 215 -46.68 1.91 -27.78
CA PHE A 215 -45.32 1.49 -27.44
C PHE A 215 -45.40 0.34 -26.44
N SER A 216 -44.68 -0.75 -26.69
CA SER A 216 -44.59 -1.87 -25.77
C SER A 216 -43.23 -1.83 -25.09
N PHE A 217 -43.22 -1.73 -23.76
CA PHE A 217 -42.03 -1.86 -22.93
C PHE A 217 -41.97 -3.28 -22.38
N LYS A 218 -40.85 -3.97 -22.60
CA LYS A 218 -40.62 -5.30 -22.03
C LYS A 218 -39.39 -5.26 -21.15
N MET A 219 -39.53 -5.68 -19.89
CA MET A 219 -38.38 -5.85 -19.00
C MET A 219 -37.31 -6.77 -19.59
N ALA A 220 -37.71 -7.77 -20.38
CA ALA A 220 -36.80 -8.70 -21.05
C ALA A 220 -35.81 -8.03 -22.01
N ASP A 221 -36.17 -6.89 -22.61
CA ASP A 221 -35.30 -6.18 -23.55
C ASP A 221 -34.13 -5.49 -22.81
N PHE A 222 -34.28 -5.23 -21.51
CA PHE A 222 -33.27 -4.56 -20.68
C PHE A 222 -32.55 -5.52 -19.71
N GLU A 223 -33.28 -6.51 -19.18
CA GLU A 223 -32.78 -7.47 -18.19
C GLU A 223 -32.37 -8.82 -18.81
N GLY A 224 -32.59 -9.01 -20.11
CA GLY A 224 -32.32 -10.25 -20.84
C GLY A 224 -33.29 -11.40 -20.55
N GLN A 225 -34.24 -11.22 -19.62
CA GLN A 225 -35.23 -12.21 -19.21
C GLN A 225 -36.54 -11.56 -18.73
N ALA A 226 -37.63 -12.33 -18.72
CA ALA A 226 -38.90 -11.84 -18.20
C ALA A 226 -38.81 -11.65 -16.68
N VAL A 227 -39.07 -10.43 -16.22
CA VAL A 227 -38.95 -10.06 -14.81
C VAL A 227 -40.31 -9.59 -14.28
N PRO A 228 -40.88 -10.24 -13.23
CA PRO A 228 -42.17 -9.84 -12.69
C PRO A 228 -42.10 -8.48 -11.98
N ILE A 229 -43.20 -7.73 -12.05
CA ILE A 229 -43.33 -6.38 -11.48
C ILE A 229 -44.25 -6.41 -10.25
N ARG A 230 -43.87 -5.69 -9.20
CA ARG A 230 -44.68 -5.57 -7.97
C ARG A 230 -45.89 -4.68 -8.21
N LYS A 231 -47.08 -5.19 -7.87
CA LYS A 231 -48.35 -4.47 -8.04
C LYS A 231 -48.35 -3.15 -7.27
N GLY A 232 -48.83 -2.08 -7.91
CA GLY A 232 -49.01 -0.77 -7.25
C GLY A 232 -47.71 -0.01 -6.96
N ARG A 233 -46.63 -0.33 -7.69
CA ARG A 233 -45.30 0.30 -7.53
C ARG A 233 -44.68 0.80 -8.83
N SER A 234 -45.39 0.69 -9.95
CA SER A 234 -44.96 1.24 -11.24
C SER A 234 -45.46 2.65 -11.46
N ASN A 235 -44.70 3.47 -12.20
CA ASN A 235 -45.12 4.77 -12.69
C ASN A 235 -44.43 5.11 -14.02
N ILE A 236 -44.99 6.10 -14.71
CA ILE A 236 -44.47 6.60 -15.98
C ILE A 236 -43.95 8.02 -15.74
N TYR A 237 -42.84 8.36 -16.38
CA TYR A 237 -42.35 9.72 -16.48
C TYR A 237 -42.46 10.19 -17.93
N VAL A 238 -43.06 11.35 -18.12
CA VAL A 238 -43.04 12.08 -19.40
C VAL A 238 -42.25 13.35 -19.19
N ASN A 239 -41.17 13.54 -19.95
CA ASN A 239 -40.23 14.65 -19.76
C ASN A 239 -39.80 14.83 -18.28
N ARG A 240 -39.52 13.70 -17.61
CA ARG A 240 -39.10 13.62 -16.20
C ARG A 240 -40.17 14.03 -15.17
N ILE A 241 -41.41 14.28 -15.58
CA ILE A 241 -42.55 14.52 -14.69
C ILE A 241 -43.25 13.20 -14.38
N LYS A 242 -43.39 12.91 -13.09
CA LYS A 242 -43.94 11.64 -12.58
C LYS A 242 -45.46 11.57 -12.73
N SER A 243 -45.97 10.44 -13.21
CA SER A 243 -47.39 10.13 -13.22
C SER A 243 -47.92 9.74 -11.83
N THR A 244 -49.22 9.60 -11.72
CA THR A 244 -49.82 8.85 -10.61
C THR A 244 -49.30 7.41 -10.62
N VAL A 245 -49.05 6.88 -9.42
CA VAL A 245 -48.58 5.49 -9.22
C VAL A 245 -49.69 4.52 -9.64
N ASP A 246 -49.30 3.36 -10.15
CA ASP A 246 -50.18 2.23 -10.42
C ASP A 246 -51.11 1.96 -9.23
N ASN A 247 -52.39 1.72 -9.52
CA ASN A 247 -53.41 1.41 -8.53
C ASN A 247 -53.51 -0.11 -8.22
N GLY A 248 -52.66 -0.94 -8.85
CA GLY A 248 -52.63 -2.38 -8.66
C GLY A 248 -53.67 -3.16 -9.48
N SER A 249 -54.37 -2.47 -10.39
CA SER A 249 -55.45 -3.01 -11.23
C SER A 249 -54.96 -3.40 -12.64
N GLY A 250 -53.65 -3.33 -12.91
CA GLY A 250 -53.07 -3.58 -14.22
C GLY A 250 -53.26 -2.45 -15.22
N THR A 251 -53.72 -1.27 -14.78
CA THR A 251 -53.93 -0.11 -15.64
C THR A 251 -53.29 1.14 -15.05
N LEU A 252 -52.61 1.91 -15.89
CA LEU A 252 -51.91 3.13 -15.51
C LEU A 252 -52.35 4.26 -16.42
N LEU A 253 -52.90 5.32 -15.83
CA LEU A 253 -53.40 6.47 -16.57
C LEU A 253 -52.55 7.69 -16.23
N HIS A 254 -52.14 8.42 -17.25
CA HIS A 254 -51.46 9.69 -17.09
C HIS A 254 -51.96 10.68 -18.13
N THR A 255 -51.94 11.97 -17.82
CA THR A 255 -52.24 13.02 -18.78
C THR A 255 -51.15 14.07 -18.72
N PHE A 256 -50.67 14.51 -19.89
CA PHE A 256 -49.70 15.58 -20.02
C PHE A 256 -50.13 16.52 -21.14
N VAL A 257 -49.63 17.75 -21.13
CA VAL A 257 -49.91 18.76 -22.16
C VAL A 257 -48.73 18.78 -23.12
N ASN A 258 -48.99 18.64 -24.42
CA ASN A 258 -47.96 18.69 -25.45
C ASN A 258 -47.49 20.12 -25.74
N ALA A 259 -46.47 20.31 -26.57
CA ALA A 259 -45.93 21.65 -26.86
C ALA A 259 -46.96 22.57 -27.54
N ALA A 260 -47.98 22.00 -28.18
CA ALA A 260 -49.09 22.71 -28.81
C ALA A 260 -50.27 23.04 -27.85
N GLY A 261 -50.14 22.77 -26.55
CA GLY A 261 -51.18 23.08 -25.55
C GLY A 261 -52.33 22.07 -25.47
N LYS A 262 -52.19 20.91 -26.11
CA LYS A 262 -53.22 19.85 -26.14
C LYS A 262 -52.95 18.78 -25.09
N GLN A 263 -54.00 18.36 -24.39
CA GLN A 263 -53.91 17.29 -23.40
C GLN A 263 -53.86 15.93 -24.08
N ILE A 264 -52.76 15.20 -23.89
CA ILE A 264 -52.56 13.82 -24.35
C ILE A 264 -52.74 12.89 -23.15
N THR A 265 -53.58 11.88 -23.31
CA THR A 265 -53.78 10.82 -22.32
C THR A 265 -52.96 9.60 -22.70
N VAL A 266 -52.20 9.08 -21.73
CA VAL A 266 -51.45 7.83 -21.80
C VAL A 266 -52.20 6.77 -21.00
N THR A 267 -52.57 5.69 -21.65
CA THR A 267 -53.17 4.51 -21.03
C THR A 267 -52.19 3.34 -21.15
N GLY A 268 -51.65 2.89 -20.02
CA GLY A 268 -50.77 1.75 -19.89
C GLY A 268 -51.52 0.51 -19.41
N SER A 269 -51.33 -0.63 -20.07
CA SER A 269 -51.73 -1.96 -19.62
C SER A 269 -50.50 -2.69 -19.06
N LEU A 270 -50.57 -3.17 -17.82
CA LEU A 270 -49.44 -3.83 -17.14
C LEU A 270 -49.68 -5.34 -16.99
N ASN A 271 -48.77 -6.14 -17.52
CA ASN A 271 -48.65 -7.55 -17.19
C ASN A 271 -47.61 -7.74 -16.07
N TYR A 272 -48.10 -7.92 -14.84
CA TYR A 272 -47.24 -8.08 -13.66
C TYR A 272 -46.39 -9.35 -13.66
N ASN A 273 -46.78 -10.40 -14.39
CA ASN A 273 -46.06 -11.67 -14.36
C ASN A 273 -44.87 -11.67 -15.32
N THR A 274 -45.04 -11.10 -16.52
CA THR A 274 -44.00 -11.08 -17.56
C THR A 274 -43.21 -9.78 -17.60
N GLY A 275 -43.67 -8.74 -16.90
CA GLY A 275 -43.02 -7.42 -16.88
C GLY A 275 -43.20 -6.64 -18.18
N VAL A 276 -44.35 -6.81 -18.85
CA VAL A 276 -44.69 -6.08 -20.08
C VAL A 276 -45.63 -4.93 -19.75
N ILE A 277 -45.32 -3.73 -20.25
CA ILE A 277 -46.12 -2.53 -20.10
C ILE A 277 -46.44 -1.99 -21.49
N ASP A 278 -47.68 -2.12 -21.92
CA ASP A 278 -48.15 -1.63 -23.21
C ASP A 278 -48.77 -0.24 -23.03
N LEU A 279 -48.14 0.77 -23.60
CA LEU A 279 -48.57 2.17 -23.56
C LEU A 279 -49.36 2.51 -24.83
N SER A 280 -50.52 3.14 -24.67
CA SER A 280 -51.33 3.69 -25.74
C SER A 280 -51.60 5.18 -25.50
N PHE A 281 -51.30 6.01 -26.49
CA PHE A 281 -51.45 7.45 -26.44
C PHE A 281 -52.69 7.87 -27.25
N SER A 282 -53.45 8.84 -26.75
CA SER A 282 -54.60 9.40 -27.48
C SER A 282 -54.17 10.05 -28.81
N GLU A 283 -52.99 10.68 -28.82
CA GLU A 283 -52.30 11.19 -30.00
C GLU A 283 -50.81 10.85 -29.93
N ALA A 284 -50.16 10.76 -31.09
CA ALA A 284 -48.73 10.46 -31.13
C ALA A 284 -47.97 11.57 -30.37
N PRO A 285 -47.09 11.22 -29.41
CA PRO A 285 -46.31 12.21 -28.68
C PRO A 285 -45.37 12.96 -29.63
N ASP A 286 -45.19 14.26 -29.37
CA ASP A 286 -44.33 15.14 -30.17
C ASP A 286 -42.90 14.56 -30.25
N GLN A 287 -42.25 14.71 -31.41
CA GLN A 287 -40.91 14.16 -31.64
C GLN A 287 -39.92 14.66 -30.58
N GLY A 288 -39.21 13.72 -29.93
CA GLY A 288 -38.22 14.03 -28.88
C GLY A 288 -38.78 14.11 -27.45
N THR A 289 -40.05 13.75 -27.22
CA THR A 289 -40.61 13.60 -25.86
C THR A 289 -39.99 12.37 -25.17
N GLU A 290 -39.27 12.59 -24.07
CA GLU A 290 -38.63 11.50 -23.30
C GLU A 290 -39.70 10.75 -22.48
N ILE A 291 -39.90 9.47 -22.79
CA ILE A 291 -40.77 8.58 -22.01
C ILE A 291 -39.89 7.60 -21.25
N SER A 292 -40.02 7.59 -19.92
CA SER A 292 -39.36 6.60 -19.07
C SER A 292 -40.36 5.93 -18.13
N ILE A 293 -40.06 4.69 -17.75
CA ILE A 293 -40.89 3.89 -16.86
C ILE A 293 -40.07 3.54 -15.63
N GLU A 294 -40.65 3.74 -14.45
CA GLU A 294 -40.11 3.22 -13.20
C GLU A 294 -40.98 2.05 -12.74
N ALA A 295 -40.33 0.93 -12.46
CA ALA A 295 -40.98 -0.26 -11.97
C ALA A 295 -40.14 -0.91 -10.87
N GLU A 296 -40.83 -1.57 -9.95
CA GLU A 296 -40.22 -2.30 -8.84
C GLU A 296 -40.33 -3.79 -9.13
N ILE A 297 -39.20 -4.48 -9.21
CA ILE A 297 -39.12 -5.92 -9.49
C ILE A 297 -39.69 -6.71 -8.30
N ASN A 298 -40.53 -7.70 -8.58
CA ASN A 298 -41.12 -8.56 -7.56
C ASN A 298 -40.30 -9.84 -7.35
N ILE A 299 -39.32 -9.77 -6.45
CA ILE A 299 -38.49 -10.93 -6.09
C ILE A 299 -39.26 -12.05 -5.39
N GLU A 300 -40.41 -11.79 -4.75
CA GLU A 300 -41.20 -12.85 -4.12
C GLU A 300 -41.83 -13.79 -5.15
N ALA A 301 -42.14 -13.27 -6.34
CA ALA A 301 -42.69 -14.05 -7.45
C ALA A 301 -41.60 -14.79 -8.25
N ALA A 302 -40.35 -14.31 -8.19
CA ALA A 302 -39.19 -14.93 -8.84
C ALA A 302 -37.94 -14.84 -7.94
N PRO A 303 -37.82 -15.73 -6.93
CA PRO A 303 -36.71 -15.71 -5.97
C PRO A 303 -35.33 -15.95 -6.62
N GLU A 304 -35.29 -16.56 -7.80
CA GLU A 304 -34.07 -16.82 -8.57
C GLU A 304 -33.36 -15.54 -9.05
N LEU A 305 -34.07 -14.40 -9.07
CA LEU A 305 -33.54 -13.10 -9.47
C LEU A 305 -32.81 -12.35 -8.35
N ILE A 306 -32.72 -12.93 -7.15
CA ILE A 306 -32.00 -12.31 -6.04
C ILE A 306 -30.50 -12.22 -6.42
N PRO A 307 -29.92 -11.03 -6.52
CA PRO A 307 -28.50 -10.87 -6.86
C PRO A 307 -27.64 -11.48 -5.76
N LEU A 308 -26.68 -12.31 -6.17
CA LEU A 308 -25.72 -12.93 -5.26
C LEU A 308 -24.40 -12.18 -5.33
N ILE A 309 -23.75 -11.94 -4.19
CA ILE A 309 -22.37 -11.47 -4.17
C ILE A 309 -21.50 -12.68 -3.86
N ASN A 310 -20.61 -13.01 -4.78
CA ASN A 310 -19.58 -14.01 -4.56
C ASN A 310 -18.26 -13.30 -4.23
N HIS A 311 -17.39 -14.01 -3.53
CA HIS A 311 -16.03 -13.56 -3.27
C HIS A 311 -15.08 -14.48 -4.02
N GLU A 312 -14.32 -13.92 -4.94
CA GLU A 312 -13.21 -14.61 -5.58
C GLU A 312 -11.93 -14.27 -4.84
N MET A 313 -11.03 -15.24 -4.73
CA MET A 313 -9.76 -15.08 -4.06
C MET A 313 -8.61 -15.42 -4.99
N ALA A 314 -7.80 -14.41 -5.30
CA ALA A 314 -6.61 -14.56 -6.11
C ALA A 314 -5.39 -14.86 -5.22
N LYS A 315 -4.55 -15.80 -5.66
CA LYS A 315 -3.31 -16.20 -4.99
C LYS A 315 -2.11 -15.77 -5.85
N TYR A 316 -1.18 -15.02 -5.26
CA TYR A 316 0.07 -14.61 -5.89
C TYR A 316 1.25 -15.14 -5.10
N THR A 317 2.14 -15.89 -5.73
CA THR A 317 3.27 -16.55 -5.07
C THR A 317 4.54 -15.71 -5.25
N LEU A 318 5.20 -15.35 -4.15
CA LEU A 318 6.48 -14.64 -4.17
C LEU A 318 7.60 -15.53 -3.63
N PHE A 319 8.78 -15.36 -4.21
CA PHE A 319 9.99 -16.10 -3.83
C PHE A 319 11.03 -15.15 -3.24
N PRO A 320 11.60 -15.46 -2.07
CA PRO A 320 12.68 -14.65 -1.52
C PRO A 320 13.96 -14.83 -2.33
N SER A 321 14.70 -13.73 -2.49
CA SER A 321 16.00 -13.69 -3.17
C SER A 321 17.13 -13.59 -2.16
N GLN A 322 18.26 -14.24 -2.45
CA GLN A 322 19.42 -14.24 -1.58
C GLN A 322 20.35 -13.09 -1.89
N TYR A 323 20.97 -12.52 -0.87
CA TYR A 323 22.01 -11.48 -0.98
C TYR A 323 23.22 -11.85 -0.13
N VAL A 324 24.41 -11.53 -0.63
CA VAL A 324 25.69 -11.93 -0.03
C VAL A 324 26.72 -10.83 -0.18
N ILE A 325 27.43 -10.52 0.89
CA ILE A 325 28.57 -9.60 0.88
C ILE A 325 29.67 -10.14 1.78
N ALA A 326 30.94 -9.95 1.41
CA ALA A 326 32.06 -10.38 2.24
C ALA A 326 33.06 -9.24 2.44
N ALA A 327 33.67 -9.20 3.62
CA ALA A 327 34.83 -8.36 3.92
C ALA A 327 36.03 -9.26 4.24
N GLU A 328 37.19 -8.81 3.78
CA GLU A 328 38.46 -9.51 3.97
C GLU A 328 39.51 -8.55 4.52
N HIS A 329 40.37 -9.03 5.40
CA HIS A 329 41.59 -8.34 5.80
C HIS A 329 42.73 -9.32 5.99
N THR A 330 43.96 -8.85 5.77
CA THR A 330 45.15 -9.61 6.12
C THR A 330 45.41 -9.50 7.62
N VAL A 331 45.97 -10.56 8.21
CA VAL A 331 46.36 -10.56 9.64
C VAL A 331 47.36 -9.45 9.93
N GLN A 332 48.29 -9.18 9.00
CA GLN A 332 49.27 -8.10 9.14
C GLN A 332 48.61 -6.72 9.24
N ALA A 333 47.66 -6.42 8.34
CA ALA A 333 46.95 -5.15 8.36
C ALA A 333 46.10 -4.97 9.63
N ALA A 334 45.49 -6.06 10.14
CA ALA A 334 44.78 -6.01 11.41
C ALA A 334 45.71 -5.71 12.60
N TYR A 335 46.89 -6.34 12.66
CA TYR A 335 47.86 -6.08 13.72
C TYR A 335 48.47 -4.68 13.64
N GLU A 336 48.77 -4.19 12.44
CA GLU A 336 49.26 -2.83 12.23
C GLU A 336 48.22 -1.79 12.65
N ALA A 337 46.97 -1.94 12.19
CA ALA A 337 45.88 -1.03 12.56
C ALA A 337 45.59 -1.06 14.07
N GLN A 338 45.66 -2.22 14.71
CA GLN A 338 45.48 -2.34 16.15
C GLN A 338 46.66 -1.72 16.91
N ARG A 339 47.90 -1.93 16.46
CA ARG A 339 49.10 -1.42 17.14
C ARG A 339 49.24 0.09 16.97
N GLU A 340 48.96 0.63 15.79
CA GLU A 340 49.19 2.03 15.45
C GLU A 340 48.02 2.92 15.84
N PHE A 341 46.78 2.47 15.61
CA PHE A 341 45.56 3.27 15.80
C PHE A 341 44.62 2.74 16.88
N GLY A 342 44.90 1.55 17.46
CA GLY A 342 44.00 0.92 18.42
C GLY A 342 42.67 0.44 17.80
N ILE A 343 42.60 0.32 16.47
CA ILE A 343 41.37 -0.02 15.75
C ILE A 343 41.27 -1.54 15.58
N ASP A 344 40.14 -2.12 16.00
CA ASP A 344 39.79 -3.50 15.65
C ASP A 344 39.18 -3.54 14.24
N LEU A 345 39.98 -3.99 13.29
CA LEU A 345 39.59 -4.10 11.88
C LEU A 345 38.44 -5.09 11.66
N GLY A 346 38.35 -6.14 12.48
CA GLY A 346 37.27 -7.13 12.36
C GLY A 346 35.90 -6.54 12.72
N SER A 347 35.84 -5.77 13.80
CA SER A 347 34.62 -5.07 14.21
C SER A 347 34.24 -3.93 13.26
N LEU A 348 35.23 -3.19 12.74
CA LEU A 348 35.00 -2.12 11.78
C LEU A 348 34.43 -2.64 10.45
N GLN A 349 35.04 -3.70 9.90
CA GLN A 349 34.55 -4.34 8.68
C GLN A 349 33.13 -4.85 8.86
N PHE A 350 32.86 -5.46 10.01
CA PHE A 350 31.56 -5.99 10.32
C PHE A 350 30.46 -4.91 10.35
N ARG A 351 30.72 -3.77 11.00
CA ARG A 351 29.81 -2.61 10.97
C ARG A 351 29.57 -2.11 9.55
N THR A 352 30.65 -1.95 8.77
CA THR A 352 30.59 -1.44 7.40
C THR A 352 29.75 -2.35 6.50
N LEU A 353 29.93 -3.67 6.59
CA LEU A 353 29.13 -4.63 5.82
C LEU A 353 27.64 -4.51 6.11
N LYS A 354 27.28 -4.37 7.40
CA LYS A 354 25.89 -4.23 7.82
C LYS A 354 25.27 -2.92 7.31
N ASP A 355 25.96 -1.80 7.51
CA ASP A 355 25.46 -0.48 7.12
C ASP A 355 25.28 -0.40 5.60
N TYR A 356 26.24 -0.94 4.85
CA TYR A 356 26.15 -1.01 3.39
C TYR A 356 25.01 -1.89 2.90
N LEU A 357 24.82 -3.06 3.52
CA LEU A 357 23.75 -3.99 3.14
C LEU A 357 22.35 -3.40 3.39
N ALA A 358 22.17 -2.72 4.52
CA ALA A 358 20.90 -2.03 4.81
C ALA A 358 20.63 -0.91 3.80
N HIS A 359 21.66 -0.15 3.43
CA HIS A 359 21.57 0.88 2.39
C HIS A 359 21.24 0.28 1.01
N GLU A 360 21.91 -0.81 0.61
CA GLU A 360 21.68 -1.48 -0.66
C GLU A 360 20.25 -2.02 -0.77
N GLN A 361 19.69 -2.58 0.30
CA GLN A 361 18.30 -3.03 0.33
C GLN A 361 17.32 -1.88 0.13
N ASP A 362 17.55 -0.74 0.77
CA ASP A 362 16.72 0.46 0.61
C ASP A 362 16.80 1.00 -0.83
N MET A 363 18.00 1.04 -1.41
CA MET A 363 18.22 1.47 -2.79
C MET A 363 17.64 0.50 -3.81
N LEU A 364 17.69 -0.81 -3.56
CA LEU A 364 17.07 -1.83 -4.41
C LEU A 364 15.55 -1.61 -4.48
N ARG A 365 14.91 -1.35 -3.34
CA ARG A 365 13.47 -1.05 -3.28
C ARG A 365 13.14 0.19 -4.10
N LEU A 366 13.85 1.30 -3.87
CA LEU A 366 13.65 2.54 -4.62
C LEU A 366 13.88 2.34 -6.13
N ARG A 367 14.94 1.62 -6.52
CA ARG A 367 15.27 1.26 -7.90
C ARG A 367 14.12 0.53 -8.58
N ILE A 368 13.58 -0.52 -7.95
CA ILE A 368 12.47 -1.29 -8.51
C ILE A 368 11.22 -0.42 -8.62
N MET A 369 10.90 0.38 -7.58
CA MET A 369 9.74 1.27 -7.59
C MET A 369 9.83 2.28 -8.74
N VAL A 370 10.96 2.95 -8.91
CA VAL A 370 11.18 3.92 -10.00
C VAL A 370 11.09 3.24 -11.36
N TRP A 371 11.79 2.11 -11.54
CA TRP A 371 11.87 1.44 -12.85
C TRP A 371 10.52 0.87 -13.33
N ARG A 372 9.71 0.32 -12.42
CA ARG A 372 8.41 -0.27 -12.77
C ARG A 372 7.24 0.72 -12.72
N THR A 373 7.48 1.98 -12.38
CA THR A 373 6.43 3.01 -12.42
C THR A 373 6.08 3.33 -13.87
N LEU A 374 4.82 3.10 -14.25
CA LEU A 374 4.34 3.33 -15.62
C LEU A 374 3.69 4.71 -15.81
N HIS A 375 3.10 5.25 -14.74
CA HIS A 375 2.36 6.50 -14.78
C HIS A 375 3.28 7.68 -14.50
N SER A 376 3.27 8.66 -15.39
CA SER A 376 4.00 9.91 -15.25
C SER A 376 3.08 11.11 -15.42
N ASP A 377 3.39 12.17 -14.71
CA ASP A 377 2.73 13.46 -14.79
C ASP A 377 3.79 14.56 -14.72
N SER A 378 3.45 15.77 -15.15
CA SER A 378 4.35 16.92 -15.06
C SER A 378 3.63 18.13 -14.48
N PHE A 379 4.38 18.97 -13.76
CA PHE A 379 3.87 20.22 -13.25
C PHE A 379 4.94 21.30 -13.29
N ASP A 380 4.61 22.42 -13.93
CA ASP A 380 5.51 23.56 -13.99
C ASP A 380 5.45 24.36 -12.70
N ILE A 381 6.55 24.32 -11.96
CA ILE A 381 6.71 25.04 -10.71
C ILE A 381 7.21 26.47 -10.90
N ALA A 382 7.25 27.08 -12.08
CA ALA A 382 7.61 28.49 -12.21
C ALA A 382 6.50 29.43 -11.69
N LEU A 383 6.87 30.41 -10.85
CA LEU A 383 5.93 31.39 -10.29
C LEU A 383 5.59 32.44 -11.35
N PRO A 384 4.33 32.62 -11.76
CA PRO A 384 3.96 33.71 -12.67
C PRO A 384 4.18 35.06 -11.98
N GLY A 385 4.81 36.03 -12.65
CA GLY A 385 5.16 37.33 -12.06
C GLY A 385 4.00 38.16 -11.47
N ASN A 386 2.74 37.79 -11.76
CA ASN A 386 1.54 38.47 -11.27
C ASN A 386 0.76 37.70 -10.20
N GLN A 387 1.32 36.61 -9.64
CA GLN A 387 0.62 35.79 -8.63
C GLN A 387 1.33 35.81 -7.28
N ASP A 388 0.53 35.95 -6.22
CA ASP A 388 1.00 35.75 -4.85
C ASP A 388 1.40 34.28 -4.64
N PHE A 389 2.52 34.08 -3.94
CA PHE A 389 3.07 32.77 -3.62
C PHE A 389 2.06 31.85 -2.91
N ASN A 390 1.18 32.39 -2.07
CA ASN A 390 0.15 31.60 -1.37
C ASN A 390 -0.94 31.04 -2.31
N VAL A 391 -1.35 31.82 -3.31
CA VAL A 391 -2.32 31.38 -4.32
C VAL A 391 -1.69 30.27 -5.15
N TRP A 392 -0.42 30.46 -5.51
CA TRP A 392 0.33 29.51 -6.30
C TRP A 392 0.62 28.19 -5.55
N ALA A 393 0.99 28.25 -4.26
CA ALA A 393 1.11 27.07 -3.39
C ALA A 393 -0.22 26.27 -3.27
N THR A 394 -1.36 26.96 -3.36
CA THR A 394 -2.69 26.33 -3.41
C THR A 394 -2.93 25.57 -4.72
N ILE A 395 -2.42 26.08 -5.85
CA ILE A 395 -2.51 25.39 -7.16
C ILE A 395 -1.73 24.08 -7.12
N ILE A 396 -0.53 24.09 -6.54
CA ILE A 396 0.29 22.88 -6.35
C ILE A 396 -0.46 21.83 -5.53
N LYS A 397 -1.08 22.26 -4.42
CA LYS A 397 -1.92 21.38 -3.62
C LYS A 397 -3.01 20.72 -4.46
N GLY A 398 -3.70 21.48 -5.32
CA GLY A 398 -4.71 20.93 -6.23
C GLY A 398 -4.16 19.89 -7.22
N LYS A 399 -2.95 20.11 -7.74
CA LYS A 399 -2.28 19.17 -8.66
C LYS A 399 -1.93 17.86 -7.98
N PHE A 400 -1.25 17.89 -6.84
CA PHE A 400 -0.89 16.67 -6.12
C PHE A 400 -2.12 15.94 -5.56
N GLN A 401 -3.16 16.66 -5.13
CA GLN A 401 -4.44 16.02 -4.78
C GLN A 401 -5.07 15.29 -5.97
N THR A 402 -4.91 15.81 -7.19
CA THR A 402 -5.32 15.12 -8.41
C THR A 402 -4.49 13.87 -8.64
N VAL A 403 -3.17 13.94 -8.54
CA VAL A 403 -2.27 12.78 -8.68
C VAL A 403 -2.64 11.68 -7.68
N TYR A 404 -2.83 12.02 -6.40
CA TYR A 404 -3.23 11.05 -5.38
C TYR A 404 -4.62 10.48 -5.61
N ARG A 405 -5.59 11.30 -6.06
CA ARG A 405 -6.91 10.81 -6.44
C ARG A 405 -6.81 9.82 -7.59
N ASP A 406 -6.03 10.12 -8.63
CA ASP A 406 -5.89 9.25 -9.79
C ASP A 406 -5.23 7.92 -9.40
N ILE A 407 -4.25 7.91 -8.49
CA ILE A 407 -3.71 6.67 -7.90
C ILE A 407 -4.82 5.88 -7.17
N ILE A 408 -5.58 6.54 -6.29
CA ILE A 408 -6.67 5.92 -5.52
C ILE A 408 -7.75 5.34 -6.44
N GLU A 409 -8.09 6.05 -7.52
CA GLU A 409 -9.09 5.60 -8.49
C GLU A 409 -8.64 4.36 -9.25
N ARG A 410 -7.35 4.26 -9.62
CA ARG A 410 -6.78 3.06 -10.27
C ARG A 410 -6.72 1.87 -9.32
N VAL A 411 -6.23 2.09 -8.11
CA VAL A 411 -6.04 1.03 -7.09
C VAL A 411 -7.36 0.61 -6.46
N LYS A 412 -8.38 1.47 -6.49
CA LYS A 412 -9.67 1.29 -5.82
C LYS A 412 -9.50 1.03 -4.32
N SER A 413 -8.51 1.72 -3.73
CA SER A 413 -8.28 1.70 -2.29
C SER A 413 -7.71 3.01 -1.80
N SER A 414 -8.01 3.31 -0.54
CA SER A 414 -7.52 4.48 0.18
C SER A 414 -6.57 4.03 1.27
N GLY A 415 -5.45 4.72 1.42
CA GLY A 415 -4.54 4.45 2.52
C GLY A 415 -3.50 5.55 2.70
N ALA A 416 -2.37 5.19 3.28
CA ALA A 416 -1.28 6.13 3.55
C ALA A 416 -0.71 6.70 2.25
N GLN A 417 -0.37 7.99 2.28
CA GLN A 417 0.17 8.72 1.16
C GLN A 417 1.57 9.22 1.49
N GLY A 418 2.47 9.11 0.54
CA GLY A 418 3.80 9.69 0.67
C GLY A 418 4.45 9.94 -0.68
N MET A 419 5.67 10.46 -0.63
CA MET A 419 6.46 10.71 -1.82
C MET A 419 7.97 10.64 -1.53
N PHE A 420 8.72 10.21 -2.53
CA PHE A 420 10.18 10.35 -2.60
C PHE A 420 10.50 11.47 -3.59
N ALA A 421 10.98 12.60 -3.10
CA ALA A 421 11.32 13.77 -3.89
C ALA A 421 12.83 13.82 -4.11
N GLY A 422 13.28 14.06 -5.35
CA GLY A 422 14.68 14.41 -5.64
C GLY A 422 15.11 15.67 -4.90
N ALA A 423 16.41 15.89 -4.75
CA ALA A 423 16.96 16.94 -3.89
C ALA A 423 16.44 18.36 -4.22
N ASP A 424 16.25 18.68 -5.50
CA ASP A 424 15.77 20.00 -5.92
C ASP A 424 14.26 20.14 -5.67
N ALA A 425 13.49 19.09 -5.98
CA ALA A 425 12.07 19.03 -5.65
C ALA A 425 11.83 19.09 -4.11
N ALA A 426 12.66 18.41 -3.32
CA ALA A 426 12.62 18.45 -1.87
C ALA A 426 12.96 19.84 -1.33
N SER A 427 13.98 20.49 -1.89
CA SER A 427 14.35 21.87 -1.56
C SER A 427 13.21 22.83 -1.83
N PHE A 428 12.50 22.64 -2.95
CA PHE A 428 11.29 23.38 -3.25
C PHE A 428 10.19 23.19 -2.18
N PHE A 429 9.90 21.95 -1.77
CA PHE A 429 8.90 21.69 -0.73
C PHE A 429 9.26 22.28 0.63
N LYS A 430 10.55 22.29 1.00
CA LYS A 430 11.04 22.90 2.25
C LYS A 430 10.82 24.42 2.31
N GLN A 431 10.75 25.09 1.15
CA GLN A 431 10.49 26.53 1.07
C GLN A 431 9.00 26.89 1.20
N LEU A 432 8.10 25.91 1.11
CA LEU A 432 6.68 26.16 1.27
C LEU A 432 6.37 26.66 2.69
N PRO A 433 5.32 27.50 2.86
CA PRO A 433 4.96 28.02 4.17
C PRO A 433 4.61 26.88 5.14
N GLN A 434 4.77 27.12 6.45
CA GLN A 434 4.52 26.11 7.49
C GLN A 434 3.09 25.54 7.48
N SER A 435 2.13 26.28 6.92
CA SER A 435 0.76 25.81 6.72
C SER A 435 0.64 24.67 5.69
N PHE A 436 1.63 24.53 4.81
CA PHE A 436 1.69 23.52 3.75
C PHE A 436 2.73 22.44 4.06
N PHE A 437 3.90 22.81 4.56
CA PHE A 437 4.98 21.87 4.89
C PHE A 437 5.39 22.01 6.36
N GLN A 438 5.34 20.91 7.10
CA GLN A 438 5.84 20.83 8.47
C GLN A 438 7.10 19.97 8.47
N ALA A 439 8.24 20.63 8.71
CA ALA A 439 9.52 19.94 8.84
C ALA A 439 9.50 18.95 10.03
N ALA A 440 10.27 17.87 9.91
CA ALA A 440 10.49 16.95 11.01
C ALA A 440 11.17 17.66 12.20
N GLU A 441 10.85 17.24 13.42
CA GLU A 441 11.51 17.71 14.64
C GLU A 441 13.01 17.37 14.58
N ASP A 442 13.86 18.33 14.96
CA ASP A 442 15.33 18.22 14.91
C ASP A 442 15.90 17.81 13.53
N TYR A 443 15.27 18.26 12.45
CA TYR A 443 15.71 17.94 11.10
C TYR A 443 17.15 18.44 10.81
N THR A 444 18.00 17.51 10.35
CA THR A 444 19.33 17.81 9.80
C THR A 444 19.47 17.19 8.42
N GLN A 445 20.04 17.93 7.48
CA GLN A 445 20.33 17.43 6.14
C GLN A 445 21.32 16.26 6.21
N THR A 446 21.00 15.14 5.55
CA THR A 446 21.89 13.98 5.45
C THR A 446 22.15 13.59 4.00
N PRO A 447 23.29 12.92 3.69
CA PRO A 447 23.62 12.48 2.34
C PRO A 447 22.94 11.16 1.94
N TYR A 448 21.99 10.66 2.75
CA TYR A 448 21.23 9.44 2.49
C TYR A 448 19.76 9.76 2.26
N VAL A 449 18.98 8.80 1.76
CA VAL A 449 17.52 8.98 1.69
C VAL A 449 16.97 9.11 3.11
N HIS A 450 16.23 10.19 3.37
CA HIS A 450 15.79 10.51 4.72
C HIS A 450 14.46 11.27 4.74
N TYR A 451 13.75 11.14 5.86
CA TYR A 451 12.48 11.80 6.09
C TYR A 451 12.68 13.28 6.40
N ILE A 452 12.02 14.17 5.65
CA ILE A 452 12.16 15.63 5.81
C ILE A 452 10.98 16.27 6.53
N GLY A 453 9.79 15.66 6.47
CA GLY A 453 8.58 16.22 7.07
C GLY A 453 7.28 15.76 6.43
N THR A 454 6.19 16.40 6.84
CA THR A 454 4.83 16.12 6.36
C THR A 454 4.28 17.29 5.57
N LEU A 455 3.72 16.99 4.41
CA LEU A 455 3.07 17.93 3.51
C LEU A 455 1.54 17.80 3.66
N TRP A 456 0.84 18.93 3.78
CA TRP A 456 -0.60 19.03 4.05
C TRP A 456 -1.11 18.17 5.22
N ASN A 457 -0.27 17.97 6.24
CA ASN A 457 -0.51 17.17 7.44
C ASN A 457 -0.79 15.67 7.21
N ASN A 458 -0.73 15.16 5.98
CA ASN A 458 -1.03 13.75 5.68
C ASN A 458 0.03 13.07 4.81
N VAL A 459 0.75 13.82 3.97
CA VAL A 459 1.67 13.23 2.99
C VAL A 459 3.09 13.25 3.53
N LYS A 460 3.69 12.08 3.73
CA LYS A 460 5.08 11.99 4.18
C LYS A 460 6.04 12.27 3.02
N VAL A 461 7.04 13.10 3.25
CA VAL A 461 8.04 13.44 2.23
C VAL A 461 9.41 12.90 2.64
N PHE A 462 10.02 12.16 1.72
CA PHE A 462 11.39 11.67 1.83
C PHE A 462 12.23 12.33 0.74
N GLU A 463 13.42 12.78 1.10
CA GLU A 463 14.36 13.36 0.15
C GLU A 463 15.32 12.31 -0.37
N VAL A 464 15.50 12.30 -1.69
CA VAL A 464 16.50 11.51 -2.42
C VAL A 464 17.65 12.45 -2.80
N PRO A 465 18.85 12.27 -2.22
CA PRO A 465 20.00 13.13 -2.49
C PRO A 465 20.43 13.13 -3.97
N VAL A 466 21.04 14.23 -4.43
CA VAL A 466 21.50 14.41 -5.83
C VAL A 466 22.35 13.24 -6.31
N GLY A 467 23.33 12.80 -5.52
CA GLY A 467 24.20 11.68 -5.90
C GLY A 467 23.46 10.36 -6.07
N VAL A 468 22.32 10.16 -5.39
CA VAL A 468 21.46 8.98 -5.61
C VAL A 468 20.72 9.12 -6.93
N CYS A 469 20.15 10.30 -7.23
CA CYS A 469 19.48 10.58 -8.52
C CYS A 469 20.43 10.38 -9.72
N GLU A 470 21.67 10.87 -9.62
CA GLU A 470 22.70 10.69 -10.66
C GLU A 470 23.03 9.21 -10.89
N ASN A 471 23.19 8.43 -9.81
CA ASN A 471 23.47 7.00 -9.89
C ASN A 471 22.28 6.21 -10.47
N LEU A 472 21.04 6.56 -10.10
CA LEU A 472 19.85 5.94 -10.69
C LEU A 472 19.81 6.19 -12.20
N SER A 473 20.12 7.43 -12.62
CA SER A 473 20.21 7.79 -14.04
C SER A 473 21.31 7.02 -14.77
N ALA A 474 22.48 6.84 -14.15
CA ALA A 474 23.58 6.07 -14.70
C ALA A 474 23.25 4.57 -14.89
N GLU A 475 22.38 4.02 -14.05
CA GLU A 475 21.88 2.65 -14.17
C GLU A 475 20.71 2.48 -15.15
N GLY A 476 20.31 3.55 -15.85
CA GLY A 476 19.27 3.53 -16.88
C GLY A 476 17.85 3.77 -16.36
N MET A 477 17.70 4.32 -15.15
CA MET A 477 16.40 4.72 -14.60
C MET A 477 16.16 6.22 -14.77
N ASP A 478 14.99 6.59 -15.29
CA ASP A 478 14.61 7.98 -15.51
C ASP A 478 14.08 8.62 -14.20
N PHE A 479 15.00 9.04 -13.33
CA PHE A 479 14.71 9.76 -12.07
C PHE A 479 15.75 10.84 -11.78
N THR A 480 15.35 12.09 -12.03
CA THR A 480 16.15 13.30 -11.87
C THR A 480 15.93 13.98 -10.51
N SER A 481 16.75 14.97 -10.17
CA SER A 481 16.60 15.76 -8.92
C SER A 481 15.29 16.55 -8.82
N MET A 482 14.58 16.72 -9.94
CA MET A 482 13.28 17.41 -10.02
C MET A 482 12.08 16.45 -10.07
N ASP A 483 12.34 15.14 -10.06
CA ASP A 483 11.31 14.13 -10.06
C ASP A 483 10.82 13.81 -8.64
N VAL A 484 9.53 13.52 -8.55
CA VAL A 484 8.84 13.13 -7.32
C VAL A 484 8.10 11.83 -7.56
N LEU A 485 8.49 10.76 -6.88
CA LEU A 485 7.77 9.49 -6.91
C LEU A 485 6.68 9.51 -5.83
N CYS A 486 5.43 9.69 -6.25
CA CYS A 486 4.27 9.63 -5.36
C CYS A 486 3.79 8.19 -5.20
N TYR A 487 3.41 7.81 -3.98
CA TYR A 487 2.83 6.50 -3.69
C TYR A 487 1.59 6.60 -2.81
N VAL A 488 0.70 5.63 -2.98
CA VAL A 488 -0.39 5.31 -2.05
C VAL A 488 -0.19 3.89 -1.57
N ARG A 489 -0.49 3.61 -0.30
CA ARG A 489 -0.38 2.26 0.25
C ARG A 489 -1.59 1.93 1.11
N ASP A 490 -2.25 0.81 0.82
CA ASP A 490 -3.36 0.29 1.61
C ASP A 490 -2.91 -0.16 3.01
N GLU A 491 -3.86 -0.33 3.92
CA GLU A 491 -3.67 -1.03 5.19
C GLU A 491 -3.82 -2.55 5.03
N ASN A 492 -4.49 -3.01 3.98
CA ASN A 492 -4.65 -4.43 3.72
C ASN A 492 -3.39 -5.02 3.07
N PRO A 493 -2.76 -6.06 3.66
CA PRO A 493 -1.59 -6.70 3.06
C PRO A 493 -1.85 -7.37 1.71
N GLY A 494 -3.11 -7.70 1.41
CA GLY A 494 -3.52 -8.24 0.11
C GLY A 494 -3.59 -7.20 -1.02
N LYS A 495 -3.54 -5.91 -0.69
CA LYS A 495 -3.57 -4.78 -1.63
C LYS A 495 -2.31 -3.93 -1.48
N ALA A 496 -1.18 -4.51 -1.88
CA ALA A 496 0.13 -3.88 -1.78
C ALA A 496 0.61 -3.37 -3.14
N GLY A 497 1.30 -2.23 -3.16
CA GLY A 497 2.09 -1.79 -4.32
C GLY A 497 3.43 -2.50 -4.38
N PHE A 498 4.20 -2.36 -3.29
CA PHE A 498 5.49 -3.01 -3.08
C PHE A 498 5.43 -3.94 -1.87
N VAL A 499 6.02 -5.13 -1.99
CA VAL A 499 6.02 -6.14 -0.94
C VAL A 499 7.43 -6.42 -0.48
N THR A 500 7.62 -6.39 0.85
CA THR A 500 8.90 -6.70 1.48
C THR A 500 8.73 -7.68 2.64
N GLY A 501 9.76 -8.46 2.92
CA GLY A 501 9.85 -9.27 4.13
C GLY A 501 11.08 -10.15 4.15
N ASP A 502 11.73 -10.23 5.31
CA ASP A 502 12.93 -11.04 5.47
C ASP A 502 12.56 -12.49 5.79
N ALA A 503 12.99 -13.41 4.94
CA ALA A 503 12.89 -14.84 5.20
C ALA A 503 13.97 -15.27 6.20
N VAL A 504 15.20 -14.81 5.96
CA VAL A 504 16.36 -14.99 6.83
C VAL A 504 17.10 -13.66 6.90
N PRO A 505 17.34 -13.09 8.10
CA PRO A 505 18.09 -11.86 8.23
C PRO A 505 19.56 -12.08 7.85
N ALA A 506 20.34 -11.01 7.70
CA ALA A 506 21.76 -11.14 7.40
C ALA A 506 22.53 -11.84 8.54
N VAL A 507 22.93 -13.10 8.31
CA VAL A 507 23.71 -13.92 9.25
C VAL A 507 25.19 -13.89 8.86
N PRO A 508 26.13 -13.72 9.83
CA PRO A 508 27.54 -13.78 9.55
C PRO A 508 28.07 -15.22 9.49
N PHE A 509 28.95 -15.45 8.52
CA PHE A 509 29.76 -16.64 8.37
C PHE A 509 31.23 -16.21 8.48
N GLN A 510 31.85 -16.54 9.62
CA GLN A 510 33.28 -16.37 9.81
C GLN A 510 34.01 -17.54 9.17
N HIS A 511 34.92 -17.24 8.24
CA HIS A 511 35.75 -18.26 7.61
C HIS A 511 37.05 -18.42 8.39
N PRO A 512 37.63 -19.63 8.42
CA PRO A 512 38.95 -19.82 8.99
C PRO A 512 39.99 -19.00 8.20
N THR A 513 41.04 -18.56 8.91
CA THR A 513 42.18 -17.86 8.30
C THR A 513 42.77 -18.72 7.19
N THR A 514 42.83 -18.17 5.98
CA THR A 514 43.39 -18.89 4.82
C THR A 514 44.91 -18.97 4.89
N SER A 515 45.52 -19.85 4.09
CA SER A 515 46.98 -20.00 4.01
C SER A 515 47.73 -18.71 3.61
N GLY A 516 47.02 -17.75 3.01
CA GLY A 516 47.53 -16.41 2.71
C GLY A 516 47.50 -15.43 3.88
N LEU A 517 47.19 -15.90 5.10
CA LEU A 517 46.98 -15.05 6.29
C LEU A 517 45.87 -13.99 6.08
N VAL A 518 44.80 -14.40 5.40
CA VAL A 518 43.61 -13.56 5.16
C VAL A 518 42.44 -14.10 5.96
N ASN A 519 41.85 -13.21 6.75
CA ASN A 519 40.58 -13.42 7.46
C ASN A 519 39.43 -12.94 6.58
N ARG A 520 38.39 -13.77 6.44
CA ARG A 520 37.18 -13.43 5.68
C ARG A 520 35.95 -13.59 6.56
N THR A 521 35.05 -12.60 6.49
CA THR A 521 33.71 -12.70 7.06
C THR A 521 32.69 -12.43 5.96
N THR A 522 31.73 -13.33 5.78
CA THR A 522 30.64 -13.19 4.81
C THR A 522 29.32 -12.94 5.54
N LEU A 523 28.52 -11.99 5.10
CA LEU A 523 27.10 -11.88 5.45
C LEU A 523 26.26 -12.53 4.35
N TRP A 524 25.29 -13.34 4.74
CA TRP A 524 24.30 -13.93 3.84
C TRP A 524 22.91 -13.76 4.43
N GLY A 525 21.93 -13.42 3.60
CA GLY A 525 20.53 -13.34 4.00
C GLY A 525 19.61 -13.57 2.81
N SER A 526 18.30 -13.62 3.08
CA SER A 526 17.28 -13.89 2.10
C SER A 526 16.02 -13.08 2.38
N ALA A 527 15.55 -12.32 1.39
CA ALA A 527 14.38 -11.45 1.54
C ALA A 527 13.55 -11.37 0.25
N VAL A 528 12.25 -11.14 0.43
CA VAL A 528 11.35 -10.70 -0.64
C VAL A 528 11.47 -9.17 -0.73
N ASN A 529 11.78 -8.65 -1.92
CA ASN A 529 11.76 -7.23 -2.24
C ASN A 529 11.28 -7.07 -3.69
N ASP A 530 9.98 -7.17 -3.92
CA ASP A 530 9.41 -7.09 -5.28
C ASP A 530 8.08 -6.35 -5.28
N MET A 531 7.69 -5.85 -6.45
CA MET A 531 6.38 -5.25 -6.65
C MET A 531 5.30 -6.30 -6.78
N HIS A 532 4.10 -5.97 -6.30
CA HIS A 532 2.97 -6.88 -6.33
C HIS A 532 2.65 -7.30 -7.78
N PRO A 533 2.56 -8.61 -8.09
CA PRO A 533 2.48 -9.10 -9.47
C PRO A 533 1.23 -8.65 -10.26
N ARG A 534 0.13 -8.32 -9.57
CA ARG A 534 -1.14 -7.93 -10.22
C ARG A 534 -1.09 -6.52 -10.80
N ASN A 535 -0.93 -5.54 -9.94
CA ASN A 535 -1.07 -4.13 -10.25
C ASN A 535 -0.14 -3.25 -9.39
N GLY A 536 1.01 -3.79 -8.96
CA GLY A 536 1.94 -3.05 -8.10
C GLY A 536 2.35 -1.70 -8.67
N ALA A 537 2.48 -1.60 -10.01
CA ALA A 537 2.84 -0.36 -10.71
C ALA A 537 1.79 0.75 -10.60
N ASP A 538 0.51 0.41 -10.41
CA ASP A 538 -0.56 1.41 -10.38
C ASP A 538 -0.58 2.24 -9.09
N TYR A 539 0.09 1.75 -8.04
CA TYR A 539 0.25 2.41 -6.74
C TYR A 539 1.26 3.57 -6.77
N PHE A 540 2.01 3.71 -7.87
CA PHE A 540 3.06 4.71 -8.01
C PHE A 540 2.76 5.66 -9.17
N THR A 541 3.17 6.91 -9.04
CA THR A 541 3.15 7.89 -10.13
C THR A 541 4.35 8.82 -10.00
N LYS A 542 5.12 8.94 -11.07
CA LYS A 542 6.22 9.90 -11.15
C LYS A 542 5.67 11.27 -11.54
N VAL A 543 5.99 12.30 -10.79
CA VAL A 543 5.65 13.69 -11.10
C VAL A 543 6.94 14.45 -11.35
N THR A 544 7.14 14.93 -12.58
CA THR A 544 8.29 15.74 -12.95
C THR A 544 7.97 17.22 -12.74
N LEU A 545 8.74 17.89 -11.88
CA LEU A 545 8.62 19.33 -11.69
C LEU A 545 9.44 20.06 -12.76
N THR A 546 8.80 20.92 -13.54
CA THR A 546 9.46 21.69 -14.61
C THR A 546 9.53 23.17 -14.25
N MET A 547 10.39 23.93 -14.92
CA MET A 547 10.54 25.38 -14.73
C MET A 547 10.60 26.06 -16.11
N ALA A 548 9.57 25.84 -16.93
CA ALA A 548 9.59 26.21 -18.35
C ALA A 548 8.68 27.42 -18.67
N LYS A 549 7.97 27.96 -17.67
CA LYS A 549 6.99 29.02 -17.90
C LYS A 549 7.66 30.35 -18.23
N ASP A 550 7.50 30.77 -19.48
CA ASP A 550 7.93 32.08 -19.95
C ASP A 550 7.36 33.22 -19.09
N GLY A 551 8.25 34.11 -18.65
CA GLY A 551 7.94 35.22 -17.75
C GLY A 551 7.71 34.80 -16.28
N GLY A 552 7.91 33.53 -15.95
CA GLY A 552 7.91 33.03 -14.58
C GLY A 552 9.26 33.21 -13.89
N ILE A 553 9.27 33.16 -12.56
CA ILE A 553 10.51 33.16 -11.76
C ILE A 553 10.98 31.72 -11.59
N ASN A 554 12.24 31.46 -11.91
CA ASN A 554 12.92 30.20 -11.64
C ASN A 554 13.21 30.09 -10.14
N PHE A 555 12.75 29.03 -9.48
CA PHE A 555 12.91 28.86 -8.03
C PHE A 555 14.31 28.46 -7.59
N LEU A 556 15.13 27.89 -8.48
CA LEU A 556 16.52 27.54 -8.17
C LEU A 556 17.44 28.76 -8.27
N THR A 557 17.25 29.59 -9.29
CA THR A 557 18.16 30.72 -9.56
C THR A 557 17.61 32.08 -9.11
N GLY A 558 16.29 32.21 -8.97
CA GLY A 558 15.61 33.48 -8.71
C GLY A 558 15.46 34.38 -9.95
N ASP A 559 15.90 33.92 -11.12
CA ASP A 559 15.84 34.70 -12.37
C ASP A 559 14.50 34.57 -13.08
N THR A 560 14.14 35.57 -13.87
CA THR A 560 12.99 35.48 -14.78
C THR A 560 13.32 34.58 -15.98
N ILE A 561 12.48 33.58 -16.22
CA ILE A 561 12.57 32.66 -17.35
C ILE A 561 12.19 33.42 -18.62
N SER A 562 13.16 33.71 -19.47
CA SER A 562 12.94 34.28 -20.81
C SER A 562 12.79 33.17 -21.83
N SER A 563 11.83 33.28 -22.75
CA SER A 563 11.66 32.34 -23.87
C SER A 563 12.98 32.17 -24.64
N GLY A 564 13.64 31.02 -24.49
CA GLY A 564 14.77 30.65 -25.35
C GLY A 564 16.10 30.28 -24.69
N LYS A 565 16.15 29.84 -23.43
CA LYS A 565 17.32 29.09 -22.93
C LYS A 565 16.90 27.79 -22.26
N SER A 566 16.59 26.81 -23.09
CA SER A 566 16.91 25.43 -22.77
C SER A 566 18.45 25.31 -22.71
N GLU A 567 18.99 25.12 -21.53
CA GLU A 567 20.24 24.35 -21.38
C GLU A 567 19.88 22.96 -20.87
#